data_AF-A0A7S7G0V0-F1
#
_entry.id   AF-A0A7S7G0V0-F1
#
_cell.length_a   1.000
_cell.length_b   1.000
_cell.length_c   1.000
_cell.angle_alpha   90.00
_cell.angle_beta   90.00
_cell.angle_gamma   90.00
#
_symmetry.space_group_name_H-M   'P 1'
#
loop_
_entity.id
_entity.type
_entity.pdbx_description
1 polymer ?
#
loop_
_entity_poly.entity_id
_entity_poly.type
_entity_poly.pdbx_seq_one_letter_code
_entity_poly.pdbx_strand_id
1 'polypeptide(L)' 'MGAINVICTDKTGTLTQNKLLIKFLYVYSNHFNIDYSSQLIPDNLISNYQQLIHYGILCNSIAQHDNEKIFLLIY' A
#
# COMPACT_ATOMS: atom_id res chain seq x y z
N MET A 1 -7.56 -16.76 -28.49
CA MET A 1 -7.84 -15.31 -28.57
C MET A 1 -7.77 -14.75 -29.99
N GLY A 2 -7.81 -15.57 -31.06
CA GLY A 2 -7.59 -15.08 -32.43
C GLY A 2 -8.78 -14.44 -33.14
N ALA A 3 -9.98 -14.43 -32.54
CA ALA A 3 -11.22 -13.93 -33.17
C ALA A 3 -12.17 -13.21 -32.18
N ILE A 4 -11.65 -12.80 -31.02
CA ILE A 4 -12.43 -12.04 -30.02
C ILE A 4 -12.21 -10.54 -30.22
N ASN A 5 -13.29 -9.77 -30.35
CA ASN A 5 -13.21 -8.32 -30.56
C ASN A 5 -13.55 -7.48 -29.32
N VAL A 6 -14.09 -8.11 -28.26
CA VAL A 6 -14.44 -7.44 -26.99
C VAL A 6 -14.12 -8.37 -25.83
N ILE A 7 -13.53 -7.81 -24.76
CA ILE A 7 -13.24 -8.51 -23.51
C ILE A 7 -13.98 -7.78 -22.39
N CYS A 8 -14.86 -8.52 -21.69
CA CYS A 8 -15.51 -8.06 -20.47
C CYS A 8 -14.87 -8.79 -19.28
N THR A 9 -14.01 -8.10 -18.54
CA THR A 9 -13.34 -8.65 -17.35
C THR A 9 -13.87 -7.98 -16.09
N ASP A 10 -14.06 -8.77 -15.04
CA ASP A 10 -14.38 -8.24 -13.72
C ASP A 10 -13.18 -7.46 -13.15
N LYS A 11 -13.44 -6.53 -12.23
CA LYS A 11 -12.41 -5.70 -11.60
C LYS A 11 -11.72 -6.45 -10.48
N THR A 12 -12.47 -6.89 -9.47
CA THR A 12 -11.92 -7.38 -8.21
C THR A 12 -11.52 -8.84 -8.33
N GLY A 13 -10.27 -9.17 -8.06
CA GLY A 13 -9.77 -10.55 -8.17
C GLY A 13 -9.46 -10.99 -9.60
N THR A 14 -9.78 -10.18 -10.62
CA THR A 14 -9.37 -10.41 -12.02
C THR A 14 -8.39 -9.33 -12.51
N LEU A 15 -8.77 -8.05 -12.49
CA LEU A 15 -7.86 -6.95 -12.82
C LEU A 15 -7.04 -6.48 -11.61
N THR A 16 -7.63 -6.54 -10.41
CA THR A 16 -6.96 -6.16 -9.16
C THR A 16 -6.73 -7.38 -8.28
N GLN A 17 -5.75 -7.31 -7.39
CA GLN A 17 -5.36 -8.42 -6.51
C GLN A 17 -6.36 -8.70 -5.38
N ASN A 18 -7.51 -8.01 -5.34
CA ASN A 18 -8.44 -8.02 -4.21
C ASN A 18 -7.71 -7.78 -2.86
N LYS A 19 -6.74 -6.87 -2.88
CA LYS A 19 -5.94 -6.44 -1.74
C LYS A 19 -5.85 -4.93 -1.76
N LEU A 20 -6.14 -4.31 -0.63
CA LEU A 20 -5.98 -2.87 -0.46
C LEU A 20 -4.54 -2.58 -0.04
N LEU A 21 -3.87 -1.73 -0.81
CA LEU A 21 -2.45 -1.38 -0.64
C LEU A 21 -2.30 0.14 -0.69
N ILE A 22 -1.43 0.68 0.17
CA ILE A 22 -1.16 2.11 0.24
C ILE A 22 -0.30 2.50 -0.97
N LYS A 23 -0.82 3.29 -1.90
CA LYS A 23 -0.04 3.76 -3.06
C LYS A 23 0.66 5.09 -2.85
N PHE A 24 0.07 5.98 -2.04
CA PHE A 24 0.58 7.33 -1.86
C PHE A 24 0.56 7.74 -0.40
N LEU A 25 1.62 8.42 0.04
CA LEU A 25 1.71 9.07 1.35
C LEU A 25 1.83 10.58 1.14
N TYR A 26 1.07 11.36 1.90
CA TYR A 26 1.06 12.82 1.82
C TYR A 26 1.30 13.44 3.18
N VAL A 27 2.31 14.30 3.29
CA VAL A 27 2.67 15.05 4.50
C VAL A 27 3.05 16.47 4.08
N TYR A 28 2.21 17.45 4.41
CA TYR A 28 2.36 18.85 3.99
C TYR A 28 2.57 18.97 2.45
N SER A 29 3.69 19.55 2.02
CA SER A 29 4.07 19.69 0.60
C SER A 29 4.77 18.46 0.03
N ASN A 30 5.09 17.46 0.87
CA ASN A 30 5.80 16.25 0.46
C ASN A 30 4.82 15.12 0.16
N HIS A 31 5.05 14.44 -0.95
CA HIS A 31 4.31 13.24 -1.32
C HIS A 31 5.26 12.15 -1.75
N PHE A 32 4.93 10.91 -1.39
CA PHE A 32 5.70 9.73 -1.74
C PHE A 32 4.80 8.71 -2.42
N ASN A 33 5.24 8.21 -3.58
CA ASN A 33 4.57 7.14 -4.31
C ASN A 33 5.27 5.82 -4.02
N ILE A 34 4.52 4.84 -3.51
CA ILE A 34 5.03 3.53 -3.15
C ILE A 34 4.99 2.62 -4.38
N ASP A 35 6.17 2.31 -4.89
CA ASP A 35 6.33 1.29 -5.92
C ASP A 35 6.65 -0.08 -5.34
N TYR A 36 5.59 -0.89 -5.19
CA TYR A 36 5.67 -2.27 -4.72
C TYR A 36 6.37 -3.24 -5.69
N SER A 37 6.72 -2.81 -6.91
CA SER A 37 7.51 -3.63 -7.83
C SER A 37 9.01 -3.59 -7.49
N SER A 38 9.45 -2.54 -6.79
CA SER A 38 10.82 -2.36 -6.32
C SER A 38 10.98 -2.87 -4.88
N GLN A 39 12.07 -3.57 -4.58
CA GLN A 39 12.34 -4.12 -3.23
C GLN A 39 12.94 -3.09 -2.24
N LEU A 40 13.23 -1.88 -2.70
CA LEU A 40 13.96 -0.89 -1.91
C LEU A 40 13.02 0.21 -1.43
N ILE A 41 12.77 0.26 -0.12
CA ILE A 41 12.14 1.41 0.54
C ILE A 41 13.25 2.43 0.82
N PRO A 42 13.13 3.68 0.36
CA PRO A 42 14.15 4.69 0.62
C PRO A 42 14.32 4.97 2.13
N ASP A 43 15.55 4.97 2.64
CA ASP A 43 15.83 5.19 4.08
C ASP A 43 15.32 6.56 4.57
N ASN A 44 15.27 7.56 3.69
CA ASN A 44 14.76 8.89 3.98
C ASN A 44 13.23 8.95 4.18
N LEU A 45 12.50 7.89 3.84
CA LEU A 45 11.05 7.80 4.01
C LEU A 45 10.69 7.64 5.49
N ILE A 46 11.45 6.84 6.23
CA ILE A 46 11.17 6.55 7.63
C ILE A 46 11.14 7.84 8.46
N SER A 47 12.09 8.76 8.27
CA SER A 47 12.15 9.99 9.09
C SER A 47 10.98 10.95 8.88
N ASN A 48 10.60 11.23 7.62
CA ASN A 48 9.56 12.21 7.30
C ASN A 48 8.14 11.70 7.54
N TYR A 49 7.94 10.38 7.44
CA TYR A 49 6.61 9.75 7.56
C TYR A 49 6.44 8.96 8.86
N GLN A 50 7.43 8.93 9.76
CA GLN A 50 7.41 8.15 11.00
C GLN A 50 6.15 8.40 11.82
N GLN A 51 5.81 9.68 12.04
CA GLN A 51 4.69 10.07 12.87
C GLN A 51 3.35 9.70 12.22
N LEU A 52 3.24 9.83 10.89
CA LEU A 52 2.06 9.41 10.13
C LEU A 52 1.85 7.89 10.26
N ILE A 53 2.91 7.12 10.09
CA ILE A 53 2.88 5.65 10.23
C ILE A 53 2.49 5.28 11.66
N HIS A 54 3.09 5.92 12.66
CA HIS A 54 2.78 5.69 14.07
C HIS A 54 1.32 5.97 14.41
N TYR A 55 0.75 7.06 13.89
CA TYR A 55 -0.69 7.35 14.03
C TYR A 55 -1.54 6.29 13.33
N GLY A 56 -1.17 5.87 12.12
CA GLY A 56 -1.87 4.79 11.42
C GLY A 56 -1.91 3.51 12.26
N ILE A 57 -0.81 3.16 12.93
CA ILE A 57 -0.71 1.97 13.77
C ILE A 57 -1.58 2.12 15.02
N LEU A 58 -1.45 3.23 15.75
CA LEU A 58 -2.22 3.46 16.99
C LEU A 58 -3.72 3.57 16.74
N CYS A 59 -4.11 4.18 15.61
CA CYS A 59 -5.50 4.39 15.25
C CYS A 59 -6.11 3.21 14.46
N ASN A 60 -5.39 2.10 14.32
CA ASN A 60 -5.89 0.89 13.69
C ASN A 60 -6.04 -0.23 14.73
N SER A 61 -7.25 -0.79 14.84
CA SER A 61 -7.57 -1.85 15.80
C SER A 61 -6.98 -3.22 15.44
N ILE A 62 -6.35 -3.35 14.27
CA ILE A 62 -5.81 -4.62 13.72
C ILE A 62 -4.32 -4.45 13.35
N ALA A 63 -3.57 -3.67 14.13
CA ALA A 63 -2.12 -3.64 14.00
C ALA A 63 -1.52 -4.90 14.63
N GLN A 64 -0.90 -5.77 13.82
CA GLN A 64 -0.12 -6.90 14.30
C GLN A 64 1.35 -6.51 14.39
N HIS A 65 1.91 -6.62 15.60
CA HIS A 65 3.34 -6.44 15.84
C HIS A 65 4.00 -7.83 15.87
N ASP A 66 4.51 -8.28 14.73
CA ASP A 66 5.44 -9.41 14.69
C ASP A 66 6.86 -8.87 14.90
N ASN A 67 7.71 -9.60 15.61
CA ASN A 67 8.95 -9.12 16.26
C ASN A 67 9.96 -8.37 15.38
N GLU A 68 9.75 -8.30 14.06
CA GLU A 68 10.59 -7.56 13.11
C GLU A 68 9.80 -6.75 12.05
N LYS A 69 8.46 -6.84 12.01
CA LYS A 69 7.64 -6.19 10.96
C LYS A 69 6.29 -5.71 11.50
N ILE A 70 6.00 -4.43 11.25
CA ILE A 70 4.68 -3.84 11.54
C ILE A 70 3.83 -3.90 10.26
N PHE A 71 2.67 -4.54 10.35
CA PHE A 71 1.70 -4.61 9.25
C PHE A 71 0.52 -3.68 9.52
N LEU A 72 0.33 -2.68 8.65
CA LEU A 72 -0.88 -1.89 8.59
C LEU A 72 -1.88 -2.57 7.66
N LEU A 73 -2.79 -3.35 8.24
CA LEU A 73 -3.93 -3.93 7.52
C LEU A 73 -5.03 -2.88 7.42
N ILE A 74 -5.25 -2.36 6.21
CA ILE A 74 -6.38 -1.52 5.88
C ILE A 74 -7.34 -2.41 5.09
N TYR A 75 -8.49 -2.74 5.66
CA TYR A 75 -9.53 -3.56 5.03
C TYR A 75 -10.40 -2.73 4.07
#